data_AF-C0QS31-F1
#
_entry.id   AF-C0QS31-F1
#
_cell.length_a   1.000
_cell.length_b   1.000
_cell.length_c   1.000
_cell.angle_alpha   90.00
_cell.angle_beta   90.00
_cell.angle_gamma   90.00
#
_symmetry.space_group_name_H-M   'P 1'
#
loop_
_entity.id
_entity.type
_entity.pdbx_description
1 polymer ?
#
loop_
_entity_poly.entity_id
_entity_poly.type
_entity_poly.pdbx_seq_one_letter_code
_entity_poly.pdbx_strand_id
1 'polypeptide(L)' 'MKKNLTVNLELFVLEKKITTESLKEKDQFDLKNSQFIGSLNRTPVYKFKLKSEDGMFIAQITKILTENESEKLKEKFFI' A
#
# COMPACT_ATOMS: atom_id res chain seq x y z
N MET A 1 8.64 -23.44 23.34
CA MET A 1 9.51 -22.92 22.26
C MET A 1 8.81 -21.75 21.60
N LYS A 2 9.40 -20.55 21.57
CA LYS A 2 8.86 -19.45 20.75
C LYS A 2 9.05 -19.84 19.28
N LYS A 3 7.94 -20.01 18.55
CA LYS A 3 7.98 -20.20 17.10
C LYS A 3 8.27 -18.84 16.48
N ASN A 4 9.35 -18.74 15.71
CA ASN A 4 9.61 -17.57 14.89
C ASN A 4 8.61 -17.58 13.73
N LEU A 5 7.81 -16.53 13.60
CA LEU A 5 6.87 -16.36 12.50
C LEU A 5 7.49 -15.40 11.49
N THR A 6 7.73 -15.88 10.26
CA THR A 6 8.13 -15.01 9.15
C THR A 6 6.89 -14.41 8.52
N VAL A 7 6.90 -13.09 8.32
CA VAL A 7 5.79 -12.38 7.69
C VAL A 7 6.35 -11.48 6.59
N ASN A 8 5.73 -11.51 5.42
CA ASN A 8 6.09 -10.62 4.33
C ASN A 8 5.27 -9.33 4.47
N LEU A 9 5.95 -8.21 4.70
CA LEU A 9 5.36 -6.88 4.66
C LEU A 9 5.53 -6.32 3.24
N GLU A 10 4.41 -6.00 2.59
CA GLU A 10 4.42 -5.37 1.27
C GLU A 10 3.76 -3.99 1.38
N LEU A 11 4.21 -3.02 0.58
CA LEU A 11 3.63 -1.69 0.49
C LEU A 11 3.16 -1.43 -0.94
N PHE A 12 1.90 -1.04 -1.05
CA PHE A 12 1.21 -0.76 -2.31
C PHE A 12 0.87 0.71 -2.41
N VAL A 13 1.10 1.26 -3.60
CA VAL A 13 0.59 2.55 -4.02
C VAL A 13 -0.68 2.31 -4.83
N LEU A 14 -1.81 2.79 -4.32
CA LEU A 14 -3.10 2.65 -4.98
C LEU A 14 -3.51 4.00 -5.56
N GLU A 15 -3.49 4.09 -6.88
CA GLU A 15 -4.00 5.23 -7.64
C GLU A 15 -5.24 4.82 -8.42
N LYS A 16 -6.32 5.62 -8.32
CA LYS A 16 -7.63 5.25 -8.89
C LYS A 16 -7.77 5.61 -10.37
N LYS A 17 -6.87 6.44 -10.91
CA LYS A 17 -7.05 7.08 -12.23
C LYS A 17 -6.00 6.69 -13.27
N ILE A 18 -5.28 5.59 -13.07
CA ILE A 18 -4.32 5.12 -14.09
C ILE A 18 -5.04 4.09 -14.98
N THR A 19 -5.17 4.40 -16.26
CA THR A 19 -5.65 3.46 -17.29
C THR A 19 -4.49 3.08 -18.21
N THR A 20 -4.50 1.87 -18.77
CA THR A 20 -3.45 1.42 -19.71
C THR A 20 -3.35 2.32 -20.95
N GLU A 21 -4.47 2.87 -21.40
CA GLU A 21 -4.53 3.81 -22.52
C GLU A 21 -3.86 5.17 -22.23
N SER A 22 -3.71 5.52 -20.96
CA SER A 22 -3.08 6.78 -20.52
C SER A 22 -1.62 6.63 -20.11
N LEU A 23 -1.04 5.43 -20.25
CA LEU A 23 0.35 5.15 -19.91
C LEU A 23 1.24 5.18 -21.16
N LYS A 24 2.14 6.16 -21.26
CA LYS A 24 3.26 6.14 -22.22
C LYS A 24 4.58 5.91 -21.50
N GLU A 25 5.55 5.39 -22.25
CA GLU A 25 6.90 5.23 -21.73
C GLU A 25 7.45 6.59 -21.25
N LYS A 26 8.02 6.62 -20.04
CA LYS A 26 8.57 7.80 -19.35
C LYS A 26 7.55 8.83 -18.84
N ASP A 27 6.26 8.51 -18.85
CA ASP A 27 5.27 9.35 -18.18
C ASP A 27 5.54 9.39 -16.67
N GLN A 28 5.43 10.60 -16.10
CA GLN A 28 5.51 10.83 -14.67
C GLN A 28 4.10 11.03 -14.11
N PHE A 29 3.76 10.28 -13.06
CA PHE A 29 2.47 10.40 -12.39
C PHE A 29 2.64 11.09 -11.04
N ASP A 30 1.81 12.08 -10.79
CA ASP A 30 1.74 12.72 -9.49
C ASP A 30 0.93 11.82 -8.53
N LEU A 31 1.60 11.32 -7.49
CA LEU A 31 1.01 10.44 -6.48
C LEU A 31 0.38 11.20 -5.31
N LYS A 32 0.17 12.53 -5.41
CA LYS A 32 -0.38 13.37 -4.34
C LYS A 32 -1.69 12.88 -3.74
N ASN A 33 -2.54 12.22 -4.53
CA ASN A 33 -3.84 11.70 -4.10
C ASN A 33 -3.88 10.17 -3.97
N SER A 34 -2.73 9.51 -4.08
CA SER A 34 -2.65 8.06 -3.97
C SER A 34 -2.83 7.59 -2.53
N GLN A 35 -3.39 6.40 -2.38
CA GLN A 35 -3.49 5.74 -1.08
C GLN A 35 -2.33 4.75 -0.91
N PHE A 36 -1.69 4.78 0.26
CA PHE A 36 -0.64 3.82 0.59
C PHE A 36 -1.20 2.79 1.55
N ILE A 37 -1.24 1.54 1.10
CA ILE A 37 -1.70 0.38 1.85
C ILE A 37 -0.51 -0.53 2.05
N GLY A 38 -0.44 -1.21 3.19
CA GLY A 38 0.48 -2.32 3.31
C GLY A 38 -0.20 -3.53 3.89
N SER A 39 0.33 -4.64 3.42
CA SER A 39 -0.20 -5.96 3.67
C SER A 39 0.78 -6.79 4.43
N LEU A 40 0.24 -7.77 5.15
CA LEU A 40 1.00 -8.89 5.64
C LEU A 40 0.53 -10.12 4.86
N ASN A 41 1.44 -10.75 4.13
CA ASN A 41 1.14 -11.90 3.28
C ASN A 41 -0.07 -11.63 2.36
N ARG A 42 -0.05 -10.53 1.59
CA ARG A 42 -1.14 -10.07 0.72
C ARG A 42 -2.48 -9.75 1.39
N THR A 43 -2.54 -9.69 2.71
CA THR A 43 -3.73 -9.24 3.45
C THR A 43 -3.54 -7.78 3.88
N PRO A 44 -4.33 -6.82 3.37
CA PRO A 44 -4.22 -5.41 3.76
C PRO A 44 -4.45 -5.22 5.26
N VAL A 45 -3.50 -4.63 5.97
CA VAL A 45 -3.62 -4.45 7.44
C VAL A 45 -3.35 -3.03 7.90
N TYR A 46 -2.66 -2.22 7.07
CA TYR A 46 -2.24 -0.89 7.46
C TYR A 46 -2.53 0.13 6.37
N LYS A 47 -2.86 1.35 6.80
CA LYS A 47 -2.72 2.56 5.97
C LYS A 47 -1.46 3.30 6.39
N PHE A 48 -0.74 3.80 5.39
CA PHE A 48 0.48 4.55 5.59
C PHE A 48 0.35 5.97 5.07
N LYS A 49 1.17 6.85 5.64
CA LYS A 49 1.59 8.09 5.01
C LYS A 49 3.07 7.97 4.71
N LEU A 50 3.46 8.14 3.45
CA LEU A 50 4.87 8.23 3.09
C LEU A 50 5.43 9.59 3.50
N LYS A 51 6.60 9.56 4.11
CA LYS A 51 7.45 10.71 4.39
C LYS A 51 8.80 10.47 3.74
N SER A 52 9.46 11.55 3.36
CA SER A 52 10.86 11.52 2.95
C SER A 52 11.65 12.30 3.98
N GLU A 53 12.63 11.66 4.60
CA GLU A 53 13.56 12.26 5.56
C GLU A 53 14.98 11.77 5.17
N ASP A 54 15.90 12.70 4.96
CA ASP A 54 17.31 12.43 4.60
C ASP A 54 17.52 11.45 3.42
N GLY A 55 16.67 11.57 2.40
CA GLY A 55 16.73 10.71 1.21
C GLY A 55 16.19 9.29 1.43
N MET A 56 15.62 9.01 2.61
CA MET A 56 14.96 7.76 2.95
C MET A 56 13.43 7.93 2.93
N PHE A 57 12.74 6.96 2.32
CA PHE A 57 11.29 6.90 2.40
C PHE A 57 10.85 6.14 3.65
N ILE A 58 10.10 6.82 4.52
CA ILE A 58 9.55 6.27 5.74
C ILE A 58 8.04 6.10 5.56
N ALA A 59 7.56 4.87 5.67
CA ALA A 59 6.14 4.55 5.68
C ALA A 59 5.61 4.63 7.11
N GLN A 60 5.04 5.78 7.48
CA GLN A 60 4.45 5.95 8.81
C GLN A 60 3.05 5.30 8.85
N ILE A 61 2.85 4.31 9.72
CA ILE A 61 1.52 3.74 9.97
C ILE A 61 0.62 4.84 10.55
N THR A 62 -0.47 5.14 9.85
CA THR A 62 -1.48 6.11 10.32
C THR A 62 -2.73 5.41 10.84
N LYS A 63 -2.99 4.19 10.36
CA LYS A 63 -4.14 3.39 10.80
C LYS A 63 -3.85 1.90 10.65
N ILE A 64 -4.23 1.13 11.68
CA ILE A 64 -4.41 -0.32 11.59
C ILE A 64 -5.86 -0.58 11.16
N LEU A 65 -6.03 -1.36 10.11
CA LEU A 65 -7.34 -1.67 9.54
C LEU A 65 -8.09 -2.68 10.42
N THR A 66 -9.40 -2.53 10.49
CA THR A 66 -10.25 -3.61 11.01
C THR A 66 -10.38 -4.72 9.97
N GLU A 67 -10.84 -5.90 10.40
CA GLU A 67 -11.06 -7.04 9.51
C GLU A 67 -11.99 -6.69 8.33
N ASN A 68 -13.13 -6.06 8.61
CA ASN A 68 -14.08 -5.58 7.58
C ASN A 68 -13.44 -4.57 6.61
N GLU A 69 -12.58 -3.67 7.09
CA GLU A 69 -11.87 -2.74 6.20
C GLU A 69 -10.83 -3.45 5.33
N SER A 70 -10.13 -4.43 5.89
CA SER A 70 -9.17 -5.28 5.19
C SER A 70 -9.85 -6.06 4.07
N GLU A 71 -10.96 -6.74 4.37
CA GLU A 71 -11.73 -7.51 3.39
C GLU A 71 -12.20 -6.64 2.23
N LYS A 72 -12.81 -5.47 2.52
CA LYS A 72 -13.24 -4.51 1.49
C LYS A 72 -12.10 -4.04 0.59
N LEU A 73 -10.91 -3.84 1.13
CA LEU A 73 -9.74 -3.43 0.34
C LEU A 73 -9.19 -4.58 -0.48
N LYS A 74 -9.16 -5.79 0.09
CA LYS A 74 -8.73 -7.00 -0.61
C LYS A 74 -9.62 -7.26 -1.83
N GLU A 75 -10.95 -7.18 -1.66
CA GLU A 75 -11.91 -7.34 -2.76
C GLU A 75 -11.72 -6.32 -3.87
N LYS A 76 -11.39 -5.09 -3.50
CA LYS A 76 -11.33 -3.97 -4.44
C LYS A 76 -10.06 -3.94 -5.29
N PHE A 77 -8.94 -4.44 -4.77
CA PHE A 77 -7.61 -4.17 -5.35
C PHE A 77 -6.73 -5.40 -5.55
N PHE A 78 -7.09 -6.57 -4.98
CA PHE A 78 -6.24 -7.76 -4.97
C PHE A 78 -6.91 -9.02 -5.56
N ILE A 79 -8.09 -8.87 -6.17
CA ILE A 79 -8.79 -9.93 -6.93
C ILE A 79 -8.31 -9.93 -8.38
#